data_AF-Q4TCP1-F1
#
_entry.id   AF-Q4TCP1-F1
#
_cell.length_a   1.000
_cell.length_b   1.000
_cell.length_c   1.000
_cell.angle_alpha   90.00
_cell.angle_beta   90.00
_cell.angle_gamma   90.00
#
_symmetry.space_group_name_H-M   'P 1'
#
loop_
_entity.id
_entity.type
_entity.pdbx_description
1 polymer ?
#
loop_
_entity_poly.entity_id
_entity_poly.type
_entity_poly.pdbx_seq_one_letter_code
_entity_poly.pdbx_strand_id
1 'polypeptide(L)'
;VAYSRRLILCVDDSPLQTFLTACGQAVEPQLQFCPSVLELGACLPSSTEAEAEVTVKNLSSFPVEFYSLELDKAYLEEEKVECWLQLTGYKRCSDGPLSPRGRTEASLV
;
A
#
# COMPACT_ATOMS: atom_id res chain seq x y z
N VAL A 1 -4.00 6.36 -16.02
CA VAL A 1 -3.24 5.62 -17.06
C VAL A 1 -4.09 4.48 -17.59
N ALA A 2 -4.16 4.26 -18.90
CA ALA A 2 -4.90 3.14 -19.50
C ALA A 2 -3.95 1.99 -19.84
N TYR A 3 -4.26 0.79 -19.37
CA TYR A 3 -3.52 -0.44 -19.61
C TYR A 3 -4.28 -1.30 -20.61
N SER A 4 -3.57 -1.85 -21.59
CA SER A 4 -4.13 -2.80 -22.52
C SER A 4 -3.12 -3.92 -22.76
N ARG A 5 -3.55 -5.17 -22.57
CA ARG A 5 -2.73 -6.35 -22.82
C ARG A 5 -3.50 -7.38 -23.64
N ARG A 6 -2.81 -8.02 -24.58
CA ARG A 6 -3.33 -9.17 -25.30
C ARG A 6 -2.89 -10.46 -24.61
N LEU A 7 -3.86 -11.30 -24.28
CA LEU A 7 -3.70 -12.63 -23.73
C LEU A 7 -3.92 -13.64 -24.85
N ILE A 8 -3.08 -14.67 -24.89
CA ILE A 8 -3.21 -15.77 -25.85
C ILE A 8 -4.02 -16.86 -25.15
N LEU A 9 -5.12 -17.27 -25.77
CA LEU A 9 -5.93 -18.40 -25.36
C LEU A 9 -5.57 -19.58 -26.25
N CYS A 10 -5.00 -20.61 -25.61
CA CYS A 10 -4.82 -21.92 -26.21
C CYS A 10 -5.90 -22.84 -25.66
N VAL A 11 -6.64 -23.49 -26.55
CA VAL A 11 -7.62 -24.53 -26.20
C VAL A 11 -7.03 -25.84 -26.71
N ASP A 12 -6.81 -26.82 -25.83
CA ASP A 12 -6.01 -28.03 -26.13
C ASP A 12 -6.47 -28.79 -27.38
N ASP A 13 -7.77 -28.81 -27.66
CA ASP A 13 -8.37 -29.49 -28.84
C ASP A 13 -8.70 -28.53 -30.01
N SER A 14 -8.19 -27.30 -30.01
CA SER A 14 -8.40 -26.32 -31.08
C SER A 14 -7.08 -25.91 -31.74
N PRO A 15 -6.95 -25.99 -33.07
CA PRO A 15 -5.77 -25.49 -33.78
C PRO A 15 -5.75 -23.96 -33.89
N LEU A 16 -6.77 -23.26 -33.42
CA LEU A 16 -6.91 -21.81 -33.54
C LEU A 16 -6.43 -21.10 -32.26
N GLN A 17 -5.36 -20.30 -32.39
CA GLN A 17 -4.98 -19.35 -31.34
C GLN A 17 -5.98 -18.19 -31.32
N THR A 18 -6.68 -18.04 -30.21
CA THR A 18 -7.58 -16.91 -29.97
C THR A 18 -6.89 -15.88 -29.09
N PHE A 19 -7.11 -14.59 -29.35
CA PHE A 19 -6.54 -13.51 -28.55
C PHE A 19 -7.64 -12.80 -27.76
N LEU A 20 -7.44 -12.61 -26.47
CA LEU A 20 -8.31 -11.80 -25.61
C LEU A 20 -7.59 -10.51 -25.25
N THR A 21 -8.22 -9.36 -25.50
CA THR A 21 -7.64 -8.07 -25.12
C THR A 21 -8.22 -7.66 -23.77
N ALA A 22 -7.38 -7.66 -22.73
CA ALA A 22 -7.71 -7.15 -21.41
C ALA A 22 -7.36 -5.67 -21.35
N CYS A 23 -8.35 -4.84 -21.03
CA CYS A 23 -8.18 -3.40 -20.83
C CYS A 23 -8.48 -3.06 -19.38
N GLY A 24 -7.70 -2.13 -18.81
CA GLY A 24 -7.89 -1.62 -17.46
C GLY A 24 -7.52 -0.16 -17.38
N GLN A 25 -8.09 0.56 -16.43
CA GLN A 25 -7.75 1.94 -16.14
C GLN A 25 -7.24 2.01 -14.70
N ALA A 26 -6.03 2.53 -14.52
CA ALA A 26 -5.56 2.85 -13.17
C ALA A 26 -6.15 4.18 -12.72
N VAL A 27 -6.63 4.17 -11.49
CA VAL A 27 -7.06 5.35 -10.74
C VAL A 27 -6.12 5.45 -9.55
N GLU A 28 -5.48 6.61 -9.39
CA GLU A 28 -4.57 6.84 -8.28
C GLU A 28 -5.37 7.23 -7.02
N PRO A 29 -5.02 6.67 -5.84
CA PRO A 29 -5.63 7.08 -4.60
C PRO A 29 -5.27 8.53 -4.28
N GLN A 30 -6.26 9.31 -3.87
CA GLN A 30 -6.14 10.72 -3.51
C GLN A 30 -6.41 10.89 -2.01
N LEU A 31 -5.35 11.17 -1.26
CA LEU A 31 -5.43 11.53 0.16
C LEU A 31 -5.03 12.99 0.34
N GLN A 32 -5.77 13.72 1.15
CA GLN A 32 -5.47 15.09 1.54
C GLN A 32 -5.03 15.14 3.00
N PHE A 33 -3.84 15.70 3.24
CA PHE A 33 -3.27 15.92 4.56
C PHE A 33 -3.41 17.40 4.93
N CYS A 34 -3.97 17.65 6.11
CA CYS A 34 -4.16 18.99 6.65
C CYS A 34 -3.65 19.04 8.10
N PRO A 35 -2.52 19.72 8.38
CA PRO A 35 -1.63 20.40 7.44
C PRO A 35 -0.83 19.43 6.57
N SER A 36 -0.32 19.90 5.42
CA SER A 36 0.54 19.07 4.55
C SER A 36 1.95 18.87 5.10
N VAL A 37 2.37 19.77 6.01
CA VAL A 37 3.65 19.71 6.72
C VAL A 37 3.37 19.98 8.19
N LEU A 38 3.94 19.15 9.05
CA LEU A 38 3.80 19.25 10.50
C LEU A 38 5.11 19.78 11.09
N GLU A 39 5.05 20.91 11.80
CA GLU A 39 6.21 21.50 12.47
C GLU A 39 6.04 21.34 13.99
N LEU A 40 6.89 20.52 14.61
CA LEU A 40 6.84 20.23 16.05
C LEU A 40 7.50 21.30 16.92
N GLY A 41 8.11 22.32 16.30
CA GLY A 41 8.79 23.41 16.99
C GLY A 41 10.03 22.97 17.78
N ALA A 42 10.56 23.85 18.62
CA ALA A 42 11.68 23.53 19.49
C ALA A 42 11.20 22.75 20.72
N CYS A 43 11.81 21.59 20.95
CA CYS A 43 11.52 20.75 22.12
C CYS A 43 12.67 20.86 23.13
N LEU A 44 12.34 20.85 24.43
CA LEU A 44 13.37 20.81 25.47
C LEU A 44 14.00 19.40 25.51
N PRO A 45 15.33 19.28 25.68
CA PRO A 45 15.92 17.99 25.99
C PRO A 45 15.29 17.47 27.28
N SER A 46 14.82 16.21 27.28
CA SER A 46 14.09 15.55 28.38
C SER A 46 12.68 16.04 28.72
N SER A 47 12.03 16.88 27.89
CA SER A 47 10.58 17.13 28.02
C SER A 47 9.75 15.97 27.47
N THR A 48 8.52 15.84 28.00
CA THR A 48 7.68 14.65 27.88
C THR A 48 7.35 14.24 26.45
N GLU A 49 6.99 15.13 25.53
CA GLU A 49 6.93 14.87 24.07
C GLU A 49 6.38 16.12 23.37
N ALA A 50 6.75 16.34 22.10
CA ALA A 50 6.09 17.33 21.26
C ALA A 50 5.17 16.61 20.29
N GLU A 51 3.88 16.79 20.50
CA GLU A 51 2.82 16.15 19.73
C GLU A 51 2.19 17.18 18.80
N ALA A 52 1.80 16.75 17.60
CA ALA A 52 0.99 17.57 16.72
C ALA A 52 0.09 16.69 15.86
N GLU A 53 -1.09 17.21 15.53
CA GLU A 53 -2.13 16.45 14.85
C GLU A 53 -2.16 16.77 13.35
N VAL A 54 -2.37 15.74 12.53
CA VAL A 54 -2.64 15.89 11.10
C VAL A 54 -3.94 15.18 10.75
N THR A 55 -4.85 15.89 10.11
CA THR A 55 -6.08 15.28 9.59
C THR A 55 -5.84 14.73 8.19
N VAL A 56 -6.21 13.47 7.97
CA VAL A 56 -6.15 12.80 6.65
C VAL A 56 -7.56 12.58 6.11
N LYS A 57 -7.82 13.02 4.88
CA LYS A 57 -9.11 12.84 4.20
C LYS A 57 -8.93 12.03 2.92
N ASN A 58 -9.72 10.98 2.76
CA ASN A 58 -9.78 10.23 1.50
C ASN A 58 -10.73 10.94 0.52
N LEU A 59 -10.18 11.44 -0.57
CA LEU A 59 -10.92 12.10 -1.66
C LEU A 59 -11.28 11.13 -2.80
N SER A 60 -10.83 9.88 -2.71
CA SER A 60 -11.08 8.84 -3.71
C SER A 60 -12.49 8.28 -3.57
N SER A 61 -13.05 7.77 -4.67
CA SER A 61 -14.35 7.09 -4.67
C SER A 61 -14.30 5.65 -4.13
N PHE A 62 -13.15 5.20 -3.63
CA PHE A 62 -12.90 3.85 -3.13
C PHE A 62 -12.14 3.90 -1.81
N PRO A 63 -12.25 2.87 -0.95
CA PRO A 63 -11.48 2.77 0.28
C PRO A 63 -9.97 2.77 -0.02
N VAL A 64 -9.23 3.65 0.66
CA VAL A 64 -7.77 3.74 0.53
C VAL A 64 -7.14 3.35 1.86
N GLU A 65 -6.18 2.44 1.79
CA GLU A 65 -5.31 2.06 2.89
C GLU A 65 -3.98 2.82 2.77
N PHE A 66 -3.51 3.39 3.87
CA PHE A 66 -2.21 4.06 3.93
C PHE A 66 -1.51 3.73 5.25
N TYR A 67 -0.18 3.70 5.21
CA TYR A 67 0.69 3.40 6.33
C TYR A 67 1.98 4.24 6.23
N SER A 68 2.62 4.47 7.38
CA SER A 68 3.92 5.13 7.42
C SER A 68 5.02 4.07 7.41
N LEU A 69 5.92 4.15 6.44
CA LEU A 69 7.04 3.20 6.33
C LEU A 69 7.97 3.24 7.56
N GLU A 70 8.05 4.40 8.23
CA GLU A 70 8.99 4.63 9.32
C GLU A 70 8.34 4.57 10.70
N LEU A 71 7.05 4.91 10.79
CA LEU A 71 6.35 5.07 12.07
C LEU A 71 5.36 3.93 12.37
N ASP A 72 4.91 3.21 11.34
CA ASP A 72 3.95 2.11 11.52
C ASP A 72 4.68 0.85 12.01
N LYS A 73 4.52 0.53 13.30
CA LYS A 73 5.13 -0.65 13.91
C LYS A 73 4.72 -1.95 13.23
N ALA A 74 3.48 -2.07 12.76
CA ALA A 74 3.01 -3.29 12.10
C ALA A 74 3.69 -3.46 10.74
N TYR A 75 3.85 -2.38 9.97
CA TYR A 75 4.65 -2.39 8.74
C TYR A 75 6.11 -2.78 9.01
N LEU A 76 6.77 -2.19 10.01
CA LEU A 76 8.16 -2.49 10.33
C LEU A 76 8.38 -3.97 10.71
N GLU A 77 7.44 -4.58 11.44
CA GLU A 77 7.53 -6.01 11.75
C GLU A 77 7.30 -6.89 10.53
N GLU A 78 6.36 -6.55 9.66
CA GLU A 78 6.16 -7.26 8.39
C GLU A 78 7.39 -7.18 7.49
N GLU A 79 8.02 -6.01 7.38
CA GLU A 79 9.24 -5.82 6.60
C GLU A 79 10.40 -6.66 7.15
N LYS A 80 10.57 -6.72 8.49
CA LYS A 80 11.56 -7.61 9.11
C LYS A 80 11.34 -9.07 8.74
N VAL A 81 10.08 -9.52 8.76
CA VAL A 81 9.74 -10.89 8.35
C VAL A 81 10.06 -11.08 6.87
N GLU A 82 9.72 -10.14 5.99
CA GLU A 82 10.05 -10.22 4.56
C GLU A 82 11.55 -10.30 4.30
N CYS A 83 12.35 -9.42 4.93
CA CYS A 83 13.80 -9.49 4.86
C CYS A 83 14.33 -10.85 5.34
N TRP A 84 13.80 -11.37 6.45
CA TRP A 84 14.22 -12.65 6.99
C TRP A 84 13.89 -13.82 6.05
N LEU A 85 12.71 -13.82 5.42
CA LEU A 85 12.33 -14.81 4.42
C LEU A 85 13.24 -14.77 3.19
N GLN A 86 13.64 -13.56 2.75
CA GLN A 86 14.55 -13.39 1.62
C GLN A 86 15.96 -13.90 1.94
N LEU A 87 16.48 -13.62 3.13
CA LEU A 87 17.79 -14.10 3.58
C LEU A 87 17.82 -15.62 3.78
N THR A 88 16.71 -16.21 4.20
CA THR A 88 16.59 -17.67 4.43
C THR A 88 16.18 -18.45 3.18
N GLY A 89 15.86 -17.76 2.07
CA GLY A 89 15.44 -18.38 0.81
C GLY A 89 14.04 -19.03 0.88
N TYR A 90 13.25 -18.73 1.91
CA TYR A 90 11.90 -19.27 2.06
C TYR A 90 10.94 -18.54 1.11
N LYS A 91 10.38 -19.25 0.13
CA LYS A 91 9.37 -18.69 -0.77
C LYS A 91 8.01 -18.64 -0.09
N ARG A 92 7.45 -17.44 0.03
CA ARG A 92 6.04 -17.23 0.39
C ARG A 92 5.18 -17.81 -0.74
N CYS A 93 4.26 -18.72 -0.41
CA CYS A 93 3.43 -19.44 -1.41
C CYS A 93 2.18 -18.65 -1.86
N SER A 94 2.04 -17.40 -1.42
CA SER A 94 0.87 -16.55 -1.72
C SER A 94 1.31 -15.22 -2.33
N ASP A 95 1.35 -15.17 -3.66
CA ASP A 95 1.43 -13.95 -4.49
C ASP A 95 0.06 -13.24 -4.54
N GLY A 96 -0.54 -13.02 -3.37
CA GLY A 96 -1.76 -12.19 -3.24
C GLY A 96 -1.38 -10.80 -2.75
N PRO A 97 -2.06 -9.72 -3.20
CA PRO A 97 -1.95 -8.44 -2.52
C PRO A 97 -2.24 -8.65 -1.04
N LEU A 98 -1.47 -7.98 -0.17
CA LEU A 98 -1.74 -7.94 1.27
C LEU A 98 -3.23 -7.66 1.45
N SER A 99 -3.92 -8.54 2.19
CA SER A 99 -5.33 -8.33 2.51
C SER A 99 -5.48 -6.96 3.14
N PRO A 100 -6.46 -6.13 2.72
CA PRO A 100 -6.62 -4.79 3.27
C PRO A 100 -6.69 -4.90 4.79
N ARG A 101 -5.79 -4.24 5.53
CA ARG A 101 -5.81 -4.27 6.98
C ARG A 101 -7.13 -3.64 7.40
N GLY A 102 -7.87 -4.36 8.24
CA GLY A 102 -9.18 -3.93 8.70
C GLY A 102 -9.07 -2.58 9.42
N ARG A 103 -9.53 -1.52 8.75
CA ARG A 103 -9.92 -0.21 9.29
C ARG A 103 -9.13 0.22 10.54
N THR A 104 -7.88 0.57 10.37
CA THR A 104 -7.13 1.35 11.37
C THR A 104 -7.33 2.83 11.07
N GLU A 105 -8.01 3.54 11.98
CA GLU A 105 -7.87 4.98 12.09
C GLU A 105 -6.39 5.25 12.37
N ALA A 106 -5.65 5.72 11.37
CA ALA A 106 -4.27 6.15 11.55
C ALA A 106 -4.29 7.47 12.33
N SER A 107 -4.35 7.36 13.65
CA SER A 107 -3.93 8.43 14.55
C SER A 107 -2.41 8.33 14.63
N LEU A 108 -1.72 9.13 13.83
CA LEU A 108 -0.31 9.41 14.05
C LEU A 108 -0.27 10.34 15.28
N VAL A 109 0.03 9.76 16.44
CA VAL A 109 0.39 10.48 17.66
C VAL A 109 1.90 10.66 17.67
#